data_AF-A0AAG5D6B8-F1
#
_entry.id   AF-A0AAG5D6B8-F1
#
_cell.length_a   1.000
_cell.length_b   1.000
_cell.length_c   1.000
_cell.angle_alpha   90.00
_cell.angle_beta   90.00
_cell.angle_gamma   90.00
#
_symmetry.space_group_name_H-M   'P 1'
#
loop_
_entity.id
_entity.type
_entity.pdbx_description
1 polymer ?
#
loop_
_entity_poly.entity_id
_entity_poly.type
_entity_poly.pdbx_seq_one_letter_code
_entity_poly.pdbx_strand_id
1 'polypeptide(L)'
;MGNLFGKTKTKPVSRVTEQDKAILQLKQQRDKLKQYQKRIELSLEKDRELAKKCLANERKERAKTLLRKKKYQEKLLSNTDAQLETLEKLASDIEFAQVEAQVVSGLKVGNEALKKVNEVLSIDEVEQILDETRESIEKQQEIDALLNGVLSEEDEDEVLAELEDLIGADQAKEKGAEEEDIGSRLPDVPDDELVKERKRKEKDSTASNKKVAMEA
;
A
#
# COMPACT_ATOMS: atom_id res chain seq x y z
N MET A 1 -28.25 -42.29 -44.91
CA MET A 1 -28.92 -41.08 -45.45
C MET A 1 -29.86 -40.58 -44.35
N GLY A 2 -29.61 -39.53 -43.57
CA GLY A 2 -28.57 -38.52 -43.56
C GLY A 2 -28.75 -37.61 -42.33
N ASN A 3 -27.74 -36.76 -42.13
CA ASN A 3 -27.66 -35.56 -41.31
C ASN A 3 -27.50 -35.75 -39.78
N LEU A 4 -26.27 -35.81 -39.27
CA LEU A 4 -25.25 -34.72 -39.13
C LEU A 4 -25.62 -33.64 -38.12
N PHE A 5 -24.89 -33.67 -37.00
CA PHE A 5 -24.31 -32.49 -36.36
C PHE A 5 -25.27 -31.36 -35.95
N GLY A 6 -26.08 -31.63 -34.92
CA GLY A 6 -26.53 -30.58 -34.01
C GLY A 6 -25.37 -30.10 -33.15
N LYS A 7 -24.52 -29.20 -33.68
CA LYS A 7 -23.53 -28.46 -32.89
C LYS A 7 -24.28 -27.78 -31.73
N THR A 8 -24.05 -28.24 -30.51
CA THR A 8 -24.43 -27.51 -29.30
C THR A 8 -23.77 -26.15 -29.40
N LYS A 9 -24.59 -25.10 -29.62
CA LYS A 9 -24.12 -23.72 -29.59
C LYS A 9 -23.45 -23.51 -28.24
N THR A 10 -22.13 -23.42 -28.24
CA THR A 10 -21.34 -22.90 -27.13
C THR A 10 -21.97 -21.57 -26.74
N LYS A 11 -22.57 -21.53 -25.54
CA LYS A 11 -23.17 -20.31 -25.00
C LYS A 11 -22.11 -19.21 -25.06
N PRO A 12 -22.42 -18.01 -25.56
CA PRO A 12 -21.46 -16.92 -25.55
C PRO A 12 -21.02 -16.71 -24.11
N VAL A 13 -19.71 -16.77 -23.87
CA VAL A 13 -19.10 -16.50 -22.57
C VAL A 13 -19.58 -15.10 -22.17
N SER A 14 -20.43 -15.02 -21.15
CA SER A 14 -21.02 -13.75 -20.75
C SER A 14 -19.92 -12.79 -20.33
N ARG A 15 -19.93 -11.58 -20.86
CA ARG A 15 -19.04 -10.47 -20.46
C ARG A 15 -19.20 -10.05 -18.98
N VAL A 16 -20.13 -10.69 -18.28
CA VAL A 16 -20.46 -10.50 -16.87
C VAL A 16 -19.72 -11.57 -16.08
N THR A 17 -18.83 -11.13 -15.21
CA THR A 17 -18.05 -12.00 -14.33
C THR A 17 -18.93 -12.52 -13.18
N GLU A 18 -18.48 -13.54 -12.45
CA GLU A 18 -19.20 -14.02 -11.26
C GLU A 18 -19.22 -12.96 -10.15
N GLN A 19 -18.17 -12.14 -10.09
CA GLN A 19 -18.08 -10.99 -9.19
C GLN A 19 -19.15 -9.93 -9.50
N ASP A 20 -19.35 -9.59 -10.79
CA ASP A 20 -20.39 -8.65 -11.19
C ASP A 20 -21.80 -9.11 -10.79
N LYS A 21 -22.05 -10.43 -10.87
CA LYS A 21 -23.32 -11.02 -10.42
C LYS A 21 -23.49 -10.89 -8.90
N ALA A 22 -22.42 -11.11 -8.13
CA ALA A 22 -22.45 -10.94 -6.68
C ALA A 22 -22.71 -9.47 -6.29
N ILE A 23 -22.03 -8.52 -6.94
CA ILE A 23 -22.25 -7.08 -6.72
C ILE A 23 -23.70 -6.70 -7.07
N LEU A 24 -24.24 -7.20 -8.18
CA LEU A 24 -25.63 -6.97 -8.56
C LEU A 24 -26.60 -7.51 -7.49
N GLN A 25 -26.37 -8.73 -6.99
CA GLN A 25 -27.22 -9.32 -5.95
C GLN A 25 -27.19 -8.49 -4.66
N LEU A 26 -26.01 -8.03 -4.22
CA LEU A 26 -25.87 -7.16 -3.06
C LEU A 26 -26.60 -5.82 -3.26
N LYS A 27 -26.48 -5.20 -4.44
CA LYS A 27 -27.18 -3.96 -4.77
C LYS A 27 -28.71 -4.16 -4.77
N GLN A 28 -29.20 -5.28 -5.32
CA GLN A 28 -30.62 -5.63 -5.27
C GLN A 28 -31.13 -5.85 -3.84
N GLN A 29 -30.35 -6.50 -2.98
CA GLN A 29 -30.69 -6.70 -1.57
C GLN A 29 -30.73 -5.37 -0.81
N ARG A 30 -29.75 -4.49 -1.04
CA ARG A 30 -29.73 -3.13 -0.49
C ARG A 30 -30.98 -2.35 -0.87
N ASP A 31 -31.37 -2.39 -2.15
CA ASP A 31 -32.55 -1.66 -2.62
C ASP A 31 -33.85 -2.22 -2.01
N LYS A 32 -33.95 -3.54 -1.83
CA LYS A 32 -35.06 -4.17 -1.11
C LYS A 32 -35.12 -3.75 0.36
N LEU A 33 -33.97 -3.67 1.05
CA LEU A 33 -33.91 -3.20 2.43
C LEU A 33 -34.30 -1.72 2.53
N LYS A 34 -33.87 -0.86 1.60
CA LYS A 34 -34.31 0.55 1.54
C LYS A 34 -35.83 0.68 1.33
N GLN A 35 -36.42 -0.16 0.49
CA GLN A 35 -37.88 -0.21 0.35
C GLN A 35 -38.57 -0.68 1.63
N TYR A 36 -37.99 -1.66 2.32
CA TYR A 36 -38.52 -2.15 3.59
C TYR A 36 -38.45 -1.09 4.70
N GLN A 37 -37.32 -0.37 4.80
CA GLN A 37 -37.11 0.77 5.70
C GLN A 37 -38.21 1.81 5.53
N LYS A 38 -38.45 2.28 4.30
CA LYS A 38 -39.54 3.23 3.98
C LYS A 38 -40.92 2.73 4.39
N ARG A 39 -41.20 1.43 4.21
CA ARG A 39 -42.49 0.85 4.63
C ARG A 39 -42.64 0.84 6.15
N ILE A 40 -41.56 0.56 6.89
CA ILE A 40 -41.58 0.60 8.35
C ILE A 40 -41.79 2.03 8.83
N GLU A 41 -41.06 3.01 8.28
CA GLU A 41 -41.21 4.43 8.62
C GLU A 41 -42.67 4.92 8.47
N LEU A 42 -43.30 4.61 7.33
CA LEU A 42 -44.71 4.93 7.09
C LEU A 42 -45.65 4.22 8.09
N SER A 43 -45.35 2.98 8.49
CA SER A 43 -46.13 2.30 9.54
C SER A 43 -45.95 2.96 10.91
N LEU A 44 -44.75 3.46 11.19
CA LEU A 44 -44.37 4.05 12.47
C LEU A 44 -45.04 5.41 12.65
N GLU A 45 -45.14 6.20 11.58
CA GLU A 45 -45.94 7.43 11.53
C GLU A 45 -47.42 7.17 11.79
N LYS A 46 -48.01 6.17 11.10
CA LYS A 46 -49.40 5.76 11.31
C LYS A 46 -49.65 5.30 12.75
N ASP A 47 -48.77 4.45 13.30
CA ASP A 47 -48.87 3.96 14.68
C ASP A 47 -48.74 5.12 15.69
N ARG A 48 -47.92 6.14 15.39
CA ARG A 48 -47.80 7.36 16.20
C ARG A 48 -49.09 8.19 16.18
N GLU A 49 -49.72 8.37 15.03
CA GLU A 49 -51.02 9.06 14.93
C GLU A 49 -52.13 8.29 15.64
N LEU A 50 -52.18 6.97 15.46
CA LEU A 50 -53.16 6.11 16.13
C LEU A 50 -52.96 6.13 17.65
N ALA A 51 -51.72 6.15 18.13
CA ALA A 51 -51.42 6.30 19.55
C ALA A 51 -51.93 7.64 20.09
N LYS A 52 -51.70 8.76 19.38
CA LYS A 52 -52.23 10.08 19.75
C LYS A 52 -53.76 10.08 19.81
N LYS A 53 -54.43 9.49 18.82
CA LYS A 53 -55.90 9.36 18.79
C LYS A 53 -56.43 8.48 19.93
N CYS A 54 -55.73 7.42 20.30
CA CYS A 54 -56.14 6.57 21.43
C CYS A 54 -56.00 7.29 22.78
N LEU A 55 -54.97 8.13 22.94
CA LEU A 55 -54.79 8.95 24.14
C LEU A 55 -55.87 10.02 24.27
N ALA A 56 -56.27 10.66 23.15
CA ALA A 56 -57.36 11.64 23.14
C ALA A 56 -58.72 11.03 23.52
N ASN A 57 -58.93 9.74 23.22
CA ASN A 57 -60.16 9.00 23.57
C ASN A 57 -60.05 8.26 24.92
N GLU A 58 -59.07 8.61 25.77
CA GLU A 58 -58.82 8.02 27.11
C GLU A 58 -58.55 6.50 27.13
N ARG A 59 -58.29 5.87 25.99
CA ARG A 59 -58.03 4.41 25.87
C ARG A 59 -56.55 4.09 26.14
N LYS A 60 -56.14 4.21 27.40
CA LYS A 60 -54.74 4.04 27.86
C LYS A 60 -54.13 2.67 27.50
N GLU A 61 -54.85 1.57 27.70
CA GLU A 61 -54.34 0.21 27.41
C GLU A 61 -54.05 -0.01 25.92
N ARG A 62 -54.89 0.51 25.03
CA ARG A 62 -54.65 0.44 23.58
C ARG A 62 -53.47 1.31 23.16
N ALA A 63 -53.34 2.51 23.74
CA ALA A 63 -52.20 3.37 23.49
C ALA A 63 -50.87 2.71 23.93
N LYS A 64 -50.85 2.03 25.09
CA LYS A 64 -49.68 1.29 25.59
C LYS A 64 -49.24 0.19 24.62
N THR A 65 -50.18 -0.58 24.06
CA THR A 65 -49.88 -1.62 23.07
C THR A 65 -49.32 -1.04 21.77
N LEU A 66 -49.86 0.07 21.28
CA LEU A 66 -49.34 0.77 20.09
C LEU A 66 -47.92 1.31 20.32
N LEU A 67 -47.64 1.85 21.51
CA LEU A 67 -46.28 2.31 21.86
C LEU A 67 -45.28 1.16 21.96
N ARG A 68 -45.69 -0.03 22.44
CA ARG A 68 -44.85 -1.24 22.41
C ARG A 68 -44.55 -1.67 20.96
N LYS A 69 -45.57 -1.67 20.10
CA LYS A 69 -45.41 -1.96 18.66
C LYS A 69 -44.45 -0.98 17.99
N LYS A 70 -44.60 0.32 18.27
CA LYS A 70 -43.68 1.37 17.81
C LYS A 70 -42.24 1.09 18.21
N LYS A 71 -41.98 0.82 19.50
CA LYS A 71 -40.64 0.52 20.00
C LYS A 71 -40.01 -0.71 19.34
N TYR A 72 -40.82 -1.74 19.06
CA TYR A 72 -40.36 -2.92 18.32
C TYR A 72 -39.96 -2.58 16.87
N GLN A 73 -40.77 -1.76 16.19
CA GLN A 73 -40.47 -1.30 14.83
C GLN A 73 -39.22 -0.40 14.78
N GLU A 74 -39.02 0.47 15.78
CA GLU A 74 -37.79 1.28 15.90
C GLU A 74 -36.54 0.39 16.03
N LYS A 75 -36.62 -0.69 16.84
CA LYS A 75 -35.53 -1.66 16.94
C LYS A 75 -35.28 -2.38 15.61
N LEU A 76 -36.34 -2.73 14.89
CA LEU A 76 -36.23 -3.38 13.58
C LEU A 76 -35.63 -2.46 12.53
N LEU A 77 -35.96 -1.16 12.59
CA LEU A 77 -35.36 -0.12 11.74
C LEU A 77 -33.86 -0.01 12.01
N SER A 78 -33.46 0.14 13.28
CA SER A 78 -32.05 0.21 13.68
C SER A 78 -31.25 -1.04 13.26
N ASN A 79 -31.83 -2.24 13.38
CA ASN A 79 -31.20 -3.46 12.89
C ASN A 79 -31.06 -3.45 11.36
N THR A 80 -32.05 -2.92 10.65
CA THR A 80 -32.04 -2.82 9.18
C THR A 80 -30.97 -1.82 8.72
N ASP A 81 -30.81 -0.70 9.42
CA ASP A 81 -29.78 0.28 9.14
C ASP A 81 -28.37 -0.32 9.31
N ALA A 82 -28.15 -1.07 10.39
CA ALA A 82 -26.90 -1.80 10.61
C ALA A 82 -26.61 -2.86 9.52
N GLN A 83 -27.64 -3.57 9.06
CA GLN A 83 -27.51 -4.52 7.95
C GLN A 83 -27.18 -3.80 6.63
N LEU A 84 -27.75 -2.62 6.41
CA LEU A 84 -27.51 -1.81 5.22
C LEU A 84 -26.06 -1.31 5.19
N GLU A 85 -25.54 -0.80 6.31
CA GLU A 85 -24.12 -0.46 6.44
C GLU A 85 -23.21 -1.66 6.18
N THR A 86 -23.58 -2.84 6.69
CA THR A 86 -22.82 -4.07 6.48
C THR A 86 -22.79 -4.47 5.01
N LEU A 87 -23.92 -4.35 4.29
CA LEU A 87 -23.98 -4.63 2.86
C LEU A 87 -23.18 -3.62 2.02
N GLU A 88 -23.18 -2.34 2.41
CA GLU A 88 -22.39 -1.31 1.74
C GLU A 88 -20.89 -1.54 1.93
N LYS A 89 -20.45 -1.92 3.14
CA LYS A 89 -19.07 -2.35 3.39
C LYS A 89 -18.69 -3.56 2.55
N LEU A 90 -19.51 -4.62 2.57
CA LEU A 90 -19.24 -5.84 1.79
C LEU A 90 -19.15 -5.57 0.29
N ALA A 91 -19.99 -4.69 -0.25
CA ALA A 91 -19.90 -4.30 -1.66
C ALA A 91 -18.57 -3.58 -1.97
N SER A 92 -18.16 -2.65 -1.11
CA SER A 92 -16.87 -1.95 -1.24
C SER A 92 -15.68 -2.91 -1.12
N ASP A 93 -15.76 -3.88 -0.20
CA ASP A 93 -14.70 -4.87 0.02
C ASP A 93 -14.51 -5.77 -1.21
N ILE A 94 -15.61 -6.15 -1.88
CA ILE A 94 -15.55 -6.93 -3.12
C ILE A 94 -14.94 -6.11 -4.26
N GLU A 95 -15.32 -4.83 -4.38
CA GLU A 95 -14.74 -3.93 -5.39
C GLU A 95 -13.23 -3.73 -5.13
N PHE A 96 -12.80 -3.61 -3.87
CA PHE A 96 -11.40 -3.54 -3.50
C PHE A 96 -10.65 -4.85 -3.80
N ALA A 97 -11.20 -6.00 -3.44
CA ALA A 97 -10.62 -7.31 -3.72
C ALA A 97 -10.45 -7.56 -5.23
N GLN A 98 -11.30 -6.98 -6.08
CA GLN A 98 -11.15 -7.03 -7.53
C GLN A 98 -9.91 -6.26 -7.99
N VAL A 99 -9.67 -5.07 -7.43
CA VAL A 99 -8.46 -4.29 -7.71
C VAL A 99 -7.22 -5.04 -7.22
N GLU A 100 -7.27 -5.60 -6.02
CA GLU A 100 -6.18 -6.39 -5.44
C GLU A 100 -5.83 -7.60 -6.32
N ALA A 101 -6.84 -8.33 -6.81
CA ALA A 101 -6.64 -9.43 -7.74
C ALA A 101 -5.97 -8.97 -9.06
N GLN A 102 -6.34 -7.80 -9.56
CA GLN A 102 -5.71 -7.21 -10.75
C GLN A 102 -4.25 -6.82 -10.49
N VAL A 103 -3.94 -6.24 -9.33
CA VAL A 103 -2.57 -5.90 -8.92
C VAL A 103 -1.72 -7.17 -8.84
N VAL A 104 -2.21 -8.23 -8.19
CA VAL A 104 -1.50 -9.52 -8.11
C VAL A 104 -1.28 -10.12 -9.49
N SER A 105 -2.27 -10.04 -10.39
CA SER A 105 -2.11 -10.48 -11.78
C SER A 105 -1.02 -9.67 -12.50
N GLY A 106 -0.99 -8.35 -12.30
CA GLY A 106 0.04 -7.47 -12.85
C GLY A 106 1.45 -7.82 -12.34
N LEU A 107 1.58 -8.10 -11.04
CA LEU A 107 2.84 -8.54 -10.43
C LEU A 107 3.32 -9.89 -11.01
N LYS A 108 2.41 -10.83 -11.29
CA LYS A 108 2.77 -12.10 -11.95
C LYS A 108 3.35 -11.86 -13.34
N VAL A 109 2.68 -11.03 -14.15
CA VAL A 109 3.18 -10.68 -15.50
C VAL A 109 4.52 -9.95 -15.42
N GLY A 110 4.68 -9.03 -14.47
CA GLY A 110 5.96 -8.35 -14.22
C GLY A 110 7.07 -9.32 -13.82
N ASN A 111 6.77 -10.30 -12.96
CA ASN A 111 7.73 -11.33 -12.56
C ASN A 111 8.13 -12.23 -13.74
N GLU A 112 7.17 -12.63 -14.58
CA GLU A 112 7.46 -13.38 -15.81
C GLU A 112 8.32 -12.56 -16.80
N ALA A 113 8.06 -11.27 -16.95
CA ALA A 113 8.88 -10.39 -17.77
C ALA A 113 10.31 -10.28 -17.22
N LEU A 114 10.46 -10.09 -15.90
CA LEU A 114 11.76 -10.07 -15.24
C LEU A 114 12.52 -11.39 -15.39
N LYS A 115 11.82 -12.53 -15.31
CA LYS A 115 12.44 -13.85 -15.56
C LYS A 115 12.99 -13.97 -16.96
N LYS A 116 12.25 -13.54 -17.97
CA LYS A 116 12.73 -13.55 -19.37
C LYS A 116 13.93 -12.64 -19.58
N VAL A 117 13.93 -11.45 -18.98
CA VAL A 117 15.08 -10.54 -19.04
C VAL A 117 16.29 -11.15 -18.35
N ASN A 118 16.11 -11.76 -17.18
CA ASN A 118 17.19 -12.46 -16.51
C ASN A 118 17.68 -13.66 -17.32
N GLU A 119 16.81 -14.46 -17.92
CA GLU A 119 17.21 -15.59 -18.79
C GLU A 119 18.08 -15.14 -19.96
N VAL A 120 17.78 -14.00 -20.58
CA VAL A 120 18.59 -13.42 -21.67
C VAL A 120 19.95 -12.92 -21.17
N LEU A 121 20.01 -12.35 -19.96
CA LEU A 121 21.23 -11.76 -19.41
C LEU A 121 22.14 -12.74 -18.65
N SER A 122 21.63 -13.87 -18.15
CA SER A 122 22.25 -14.52 -16.97
C SER A 122 23.24 -15.65 -17.21
N ILE A 123 23.37 -16.19 -18.42
CA ILE A 123 24.23 -17.37 -18.62
C ILE A 123 25.24 -17.12 -19.74
N ASP A 124 24.78 -16.99 -20.98
CA ASP A 124 25.70 -16.95 -22.12
C ASP A 124 26.57 -15.66 -22.13
N GLU A 125 25.98 -14.50 -21.86
CA GLU A 125 26.75 -13.23 -21.82
C GLU A 125 27.66 -13.14 -20.58
N VAL A 126 27.25 -13.68 -19.44
CA VAL A 126 28.07 -13.65 -18.22
C VAL A 126 29.24 -14.64 -18.31
N GLU A 127 29.01 -15.84 -18.87
CA GLU A 127 30.06 -16.83 -19.10
C GLU A 127 31.05 -16.33 -20.16
N GLN A 128 30.57 -15.74 -21.26
CA GLN A 128 31.43 -15.12 -22.27
C GLN A 128 32.27 -13.98 -21.70
N ILE A 129 31.69 -13.07 -20.91
CA ILE A 129 32.44 -11.97 -20.27
C ILE A 129 33.50 -12.51 -19.30
N LEU A 130 33.18 -13.55 -18.53
CA LEU A 130 34.13 -14.17 -17.60
C LEU A 130 35.29 -14.84 -18.33
N ASP A 131 35.00 -15.56 -19.42
CA ASP A 131 36.02 -16.22 -20.24
C ASP A 131 36.90 -15.19 -20.97
N GLU A 132 36.31 -14.15 -21.58
CA GLU A 132 37.07 -13.05 -22.22
C GLU A 132 37.95 -12.30 -21.21
N THR A 133 37.45 -12.08 -19.98
CA THR A 133 38.23 -11.45 -18.90
C THR A 133 39.39 -12.34 -18.48
N ARG A 134 39.16 -13.65 -18.36
CA ARG A 134 40.19 -14.62 -17.96
C ARG A 134 41.28 -14.75 -19.01
N GLU A 135 40.91 -14.84 -20.29
CA GLU A 135 41.87 -14.86 -21.40
C GLU A 135 42.66 -13.55 -21.47
N SER A 136 42.03 -12.41 -21.21
CA SER A 136 42.72 -11.10 -21.17
C SER A 136 43.74 -11.02 -20.02
N ILE A 137 43.42 -11.57 -18.84
CA ILE A 137 44.34 -11.66 -17.71
C ILE A 137 45.52 -12.58 -18.06
N GLU A 138 45.26 -13.73 -18.66
CA GLU A 138 46.31 -14.67 -19.07
C GLU A 138 47.25 -14.05 -20.13
N LYS A 139 46.69 -13.34 -21.12
CA LYS A 139 47.48 -12.57 -22.10
C LYS A 139 48.32 -11.48 -21.44
N GLN A 140 47.75 -10.75 -20.47
CA GLN A 140 48.51 -9.74 -19.74
C GLN A 140 49.67 -10.39 -18.98
N GLN A 141 49.43 -11.52 -18.32
CA GLN A 141 50.49 -12.27 -17.62
C GLN A 141 51.55 -12.82 -18.56
N GLU A 142 51.17 -13.27 -19.76
CA GLU A 142 52.12 -13.71 -20.79
C GLU A 142 52.97 -12.54 -21.32
N ILE A 143 52.35 -11.37 -21.54
CA ILE A 143 53.05 -10.13 -21.89
C ILE A 143 54.03 -9.75 -20.78
N ASP A 144 53.59 -9.74 -19.52
CA ASP A 144 54.42 -9.43 -18.36
C ASP A 144 55.59 -10.43 -18.24
N ALA A 145 55.36 -11.72 -18.47
CA ALA A 145 56.39 -12.75 -18.43
C ALA A 145 57.41 -12.63 -19.58
N LEU A 146 56.96 -12.27 -20.78
CA LEU A 146 57.84 -12.04 -21.93
C LEU A 146 58.68 -10.75 -21.74
N LEU A 147 58.09 -9.69 -21.20
CA LEU A 147 58.80 -8.43 -20.93
C LEU A 147 59.87 -8.62 -19.83
N ASN A 148 59.52 -9.29 -18.72
CA ASN A 148 60.47 -9.56 -17.63
C ASN A 148 61.60 -10.54 -18.00
N GLY A 149 61.45 -11.30 -19.09
CA GLY A 149 62.50 -12.22 -19.57
C GLY A 149 63.50 -11.60 -20.57
N VAL A 150 63.25 -10.37 -21.04
CA VAL A 150 63.99 -9.74 -22.15
C VAL A 150 64.79 -8.52 -21.69
N LEU A 151 64.36 -7.81 -20.64
CA LEU A 151 65.08 -6.64 -20.12
C LEU A 151 66.32 -7.04 -19.31
N SER A 152 67.38 -6.23 -19.38
CA SER A 152 68.54 -6.33 -18.50
C SER A 152 68.34 -5.49 -17.22
N GLU A 153 69.11 -5.75 -16.17
CA GLU A 153 69.03 -4.98 -14.90
C GLU A 153 69.24 -3.46 -15.13
N GLU A 154 70.04 -3.06 -16.12
CA GLU A 154 70.24 -1.64 -16.47
C GLU A 154 69.01 -1.03 -17.16
N ASP A 155 68.27 -1.80 -17.97
CA ASP A 155 67.03 -1.35 -18.61
C ASP A 155 65.87 -1.23 -17.60
N GLU A 156 65.84 -2.09 -16.57
CA GLU A 156 64.86 -2.02 -15.48
C GLU A 156 65.05 -0.77 -14.63
N ASP A 157 66.29 -0.39 -14.33
CA ASP A 157 66.62 0.83 -13.58
C ASP A 157 66.23 2.11 -14.35
N GLU A 158 66.43 2.15 -15.68
CA GLU A 158 65.96 3.27 -16.52
C GLU A 158 64.44 3.37 -16.56
N VAL A 159 63.72 2.25 -16.69
CA VAL A 159 62.24 2.23 -16.68
C VAL A 159 61.69 2.66 -15.32
N LEU A 160 62.30 2.25 -14.21
CA LEU A 160 61.91 2.67 -12.87
C LEU A 160 62.10 4.19 -12.68
N ALA A 161 63.19 4.76 -13.19
CA ALA A 161 63.43 6.20 -13.17
C ALA A 161 62.37 6.98 -13.99
N GLU A 162 62.05 6.51 -15.21
CA GLU A 162 60.99 7.13 -16.03
C GLU A 162 59.59 7.01 -15.39
N LEU A 163 59.30 5.88 -14.73
CA LEU A 163 58.04 5.66 -14.02
C LEU A 163 57.90 6.64 -12.83
N GLU A 164 58.97 6.86 -12.08
CA GLU A 164 58.97 7.80 -10.95
C GLU A 164 58.79 9.25 -11.41
N ASP A 165 59.39 9.64 -12.54
CA ASP A 165 59.19 10.94 -13.17
C ASP A 165 57.73 11.15 -13.64
N LEU A 166 57.09 10.11 -14.21
CA LEU A 166 55.67 10.17 -14.62
C LEU A 166 54.71 10.29 -13.42
N ILE A 167 54.95 9.52 -12.36
CA ILE A 167 54.16 9.60 -11.12
C ILE A 167 54.31 10.99 -10.49
N GLY A 168 55.53 11.53 -10.45
CA GLY A 168 55.80 12.89 -9.97
C GLY A 168 55.10 13.97 -10.80
N ALA A 169 55.08 13.82 -12.12
CA ALA A 169 54.43 14.76 -13.04
C ALA A 169 52.90 14.77 -12.93
N ASP A 170 52.26 13.63 -12.71
CA ASP A 170 50.80 13.56 -12.55
C ASP A 170 50.33 13.97 -11.15
N GLN A 171 51.08 13.65 -10.09
CA GLN A 171 50.80 14.19 -8.75
C GLN A 171 50.96 15.73 -8.68
N ALA A 172 51.82 16.32 -9.52
CA ALA A 172 51.93 17.76 -9.66
C ALA A 172 50.73 18.40 -10.39
N LYS A 173 50.05 17.65 -11.27
CA LYS A 173 48.82 18.10 -11.95
C LYS A 173 47.57 17.98 -11.07
N GLU A 174 47.42 16.90 -10.30
CA GLU A 174 46.27 16.75 -9.37
C GLU A 174 46.27 17.83 -8.28
N LYS A 175 47.44 18.19 -7.74
CA LYS A 175 47.56 19.30 -6.78
C LYS A 175 47.24 20.68 -7.36
N GLY A 176 47.19 20.82 -8.68
CA GLY A 176 46.76 22.04 -9.36
C GLY A 176 45.25 22.15 -9.60
N ALA A 177 44.47 21.10 -9.35
CA ALA A 177 43.03 21.04 -9.64
C ALA A 177 42.12 21.18 -8.40
N GLU A 178 42.67 21.21 -7.18
CA GLU A 178 41.88 21.28 -5.93
C GLU A 178 41.62 22.71 -5.42
N GLU A 179 42.06 23.77 -6.12
CA GLU A 179 41.83 25.17 -5.71
C GLU A 179 40.60 25.85 -6.36
N GLU A 180 39.56 25.11 -6.77
CA GLU A 180 38.26 25.73 -7.05
C GLU A 180 37.27 25.57 -5.89
N ASP A 181 37.16 26.67 -5.13
CA ASP A 181 36.26 26.96 -4.02
C ASP A 181 34.80 26.49 -4.23
N ILE A 182 34.46 25.35 -3.62
CA ILE A 182 33.11 24.75 -3.57
C ILE A 182 32.20 25.47 -2.54
N GLY A 183 32.67 26.53 -1.87
CA GLY A 183 31.94 27.23 -0.80
C GLY A 183 30.76 28.10 -1.24
N SER A 184 30.62 28.41 -2.54
CA SER A 184 29.71 29.47 -3.02
C SER A 184 28.37 28.99 -3.61
N ARG A 185 28.07 27.68 -3.64
CA ARG A 185 26.96 27.13 -4.46
C ARG A 185 25.84 26.38 -3.73
N LEU A 186 25.79 26.39 -2.40
CA LEU A 186 24.69 25.76 -1.65
C LEU A 186 23.71 26.82 -1.12
N PRO A 187 22.39 26.70 -1.42
CA PRO A 187 21.39 27.60 -0.86
C PRO A 187 21.16 27.32 0.63
N ASP A 188 20.90 28.38 1.40
CA ASP A 188 20.70 28.36 2.85
C ASP A 188 19.49 27.50 3.25
N VAL A 189 19.66 26.69 4.30
CA VAL A 189 18.64 25.78 4.83
C VAL A 189 17.60 26.59 5.62
N PRO A 190 16.27 26.35 5.45
CA PRO A 190 15.25 27.10 6.18
C PRO A 190 15.27 26.87 7.71
N ASP A 191 15.43 27.95 8.48
CA ASP A 191 15.43 28.00 9.96
C ASP A 191 14.01 28.08 10.59
N ASP A 192 13.06 27.25 10.17
CA ASP A 192 11.74 27.23 10.83
C ASP A 192 11.79 26.36 12.11
N GLU A 193 11.81 27.02 13.28
CA GLU A 193 11.73 26.37 14.59
C GLU A 193 10.46 25.51 14.73
N LEU A 194 10.67 24.21 15.03
CA LEU A 194 9.60 23.25 15.28
C LEU A 194 8.69 23.69 16.44
N VAL A 195 7.38 23.72 16.18
CA VAL A 195 6.33 24.08 17.14
C VAL A 195 6.40 23.19 18.40
N LYS A 196 6.76 23.80 19.53
CA LYS A 196 6.82 23.12 20.85
C LYS A 196 5.42 22.61 21.27
N GLU A 197 5.32 21.31 21.49
CA GLU A 197 4.13 20.63 22.02
C GLU A 197 3.68 21.22 23.38
N ARG A 198 2.38 21.42 23.53
CA ARG A 198 1.75 21.93 24.76
C ARG A 198 1.86 20.87 25.86
N LYS A 199 2.64 21.16 26.92
CA LYS A 199 2.69 20.36 28.15
C LYS A 199 1.28 20.18 28.75
N ARG A 200 0.85 18.93 28.87
CA ARG A 200 -0.29 18.50 29.71
C ARG A 200 -0.02 18.90 31.16
N LYS A 201 -1.00 19.54 31.82
CA LYS A 201 -0.96 19.80 33.27
C LYS A 201 -1.24 18.50 34.02
N GLU A 202 -0.21 17.93 34.64
CA GLU A 202 -0.36 17.03 35.78
C GLU A 202 -0.83 17.85 36.99
N LYS A 203 -1.97 17.46 37.55
CA LYS A 203 -2.34 17.81 38.91
C LYS A 203 -1.66 16.80 39.80
N ASP A 204 -0.75 17.24 40.66
CA ASP A 204 -0.43 16.45 41.84
C ASP A 204 -0.62 17.24 43.13
N SER A 205 -1.20 16.49 44.03
CA SER A 205 -1.47 16.71 45.42
C SER A 205 -0.20 17.03 46.21
N THR A 206 -0.30 17.89 47.23
CA THR A 206 0.22 17.61 48.59
C THR A 206 0.00 18.77 49.56
N ALA A 207 -0.30 18.36 50.80
CA ALA A 207 0.01 19.03 52.06
C ALA A 207 -0.81 20.26 52.49
N SER A 208 -1.90 20.02 53.21
CA SER A 208 -2.12 20.72 54.49
C SER A 208 -2.55 19.71 55.53
N ASN A 209 -1.63 19.36 56.44
CA ASN A 209 -1.92 18.59 57.63
C ASN A 209 -1.19 19.25 58.79
N LYS A 210 -1.94 19.91 59.68
CA LYS A 210 -1.64 20.04 61.12
C LYS A 210 -2.73 20.87 61.81
N LYS A 211 -3.62 20.22 62.56
CA LYS A 211 -3.56 20.16 64.05
C LYS A 211 -4.82 19.47 64.59
N VAL A 212 -4.56 18.47 65.44
CA VAL A 212 -5.51 17.73 66.27
C VAL A 212 -5.46 18.30 67.70
N ALA A 213 -6.62 18.45 68.34
CA ALA A 213 -6.87 18.41 69.79
C ALA A 213 -8.40 18.25 69.97
N MET A 214 -8.93 17.11 70.39
CA MET A 214 -9.03 16.56 71.77
C MET A 214 -10.30 17.03 72.50
N GLU A 215 -11.13 16.03 72.85
CA GLU A 215 -12.17 15.92 73.90
C GLU A 215 -13.14 17.09 74.18
N ALA A 216 -14.45 16.81 74.06
CA ALA A 216 -15.40 16.62 75.18
C ALA A 216 -16.82 16.41 74.64
#